data_AF-A0A1R0X894-F1
#
_entry.id   AF-A0A1R0X894-F1
#
_cell.length_a   1.000
_cell.length_b   1.000
_cell.length_c   1.000
_cell.angle_alpha   90.00
_cell.angle_beta   90.00
_cell.angle_gamma   90.00
#
_symmetry.space_group_name_H-M   'P 1'
#
loop_
_entity.id
_entity.type
_entity.pdbx_description
1 polymer ?
#
loop_
_entity_poly.entity_id
_entity_poly.type
_entity_poly.pdbx_seq_one_letter_code
_entity_poly.pdbx_strand_id
1 'polypeptide(L)'
;MLINWYKFTTYKRTHPKLFWGVSLSLVGVVYLKAWIPLTKISIPCPFHEWTGLYCPGCGVTRVILSLLKFDVIQAFRFNPLLFILAPLYMLYWITNKKQIRPLSQAMMTIMLILTVTFGILRNLPLFEYLAPTVIR
;
A
#
# COMPACT_ATOMS: atom_id res chain seq x y z
N MET A 1 12.04 55.13 18.05
CA MET A 1 10.99 54.39 17.31
C MET A 1 11.49 54.07 15.91
N LEU A 2 12.20 52.95 15.71
CA LEU A 2 12.44 52.34 14.39
C LEU A 2 12.59 50.83 14.61
N ILE A 3 11.49 50.11 14.47
CA ILE A 3 11.45 48.64 14.57
C ILE A 3 11.83 48.11 13.18
N ASN A 4 12.93 47.36 13.12
CA ASN A 4 13.51 46.79 11.90
C ASN A 4 12.67 45.58 11.43
N TRP A 5 11.89 45.75 10.36
CA TRP A 5 10.71 44.93 10.02
C TRP A 5 10.82 44.08 8.74
N TYR A 6 11.99 43.63 8.29
CA TYR A 6 12.01 42.79 7.08
C TYR A 6 13.16 41.78 6.95
N LYS A 7 13.33 40.91 7.97
CA LYS A 7 13.85 39.56 7.73
C LYS A 7 12.67 38.63 7.40
N PHE A 8 11.94 38.94 6.33
CA PHE A 8 10.86 38.08 5.84
C PHE A 8 11.45 36.96 4.97
N THR A 9 11.73 35.84 5.63
CA THR A 9 11.41 34.49 5.15
C THR A 9 11.82 34.12 3.72
N THR A 10 13.05 33.65 3.55
CA THR A 10 13.37 32.68 2.48
C THR A 10 14.08 31.47 3.06
N TYR A 11 13.45 30.82 4.05
CA TYR A 11 13.84 29.49 4.46
C TYR A 11 13.27 28.46 3.48
N LYS A 12 13.84 28.41 2.26
CA LYS A 12 13.55 27.35 1.29
C LYS A 12 14.30 26.09 1.74
N ARG A 13 13.82 25.45 2.82
CA ARG A 13 14.28 24.13 3.23
C ARG A 13 13.62 23.11 2.31
N THR A 14 14.12 22.97 1.08
CA THR A 14 13.79 21.80 0.26
C THR A 14 14.36 20.59 0.99
N HIS A 15 13.52 19.97 1.83
CA HIS A 15 13.90 18.78 2.56
C HIS A 15 14.29 17.71 1.54
N PRO A 16 15.52 17.19 1.56
CA PRO A 16 15.96 16.20 0.57
C PRO A 16 15.01 15.00 0.52
N LYS A 17 14.41 14.62 1.66
CA LYS A 17 13.39 13.56 1.78
C LYS A 17 12.16 13.77 0.88
N LEU A 18 11.73 15.03 0.67
CA LEU A 18 10.59 15.35 -0.19
C LEU A 18 10.95 15.18 -1.66
N PHE A 19 12.16 15.62 -2.06
CA PHE A 19 12.67 15.44 -3.42
C PHE A 19 12.81 13.95 -3.77
N TRP A 20 13.41 13.15 -2.89
CA TRP A 20 13.53 11.70 -3.06
C TRP A 20 12.16 11.02 -3.14
N GLY A 21 11.20 11.42 -2.29
CA GLY A 21 9.85 10.87 -2.32
C GLY A 21 9.09 11.16 -3.62
N VAL A 22 9.20 12.39 -4.13
CA VAL A 22 8.59 12.79 -5.41
C VAL A 22 9.23 12.03 -6.57
N SER A 23 10.56 11.91 -6.59
CA SER A 23 11.28 11.19 -7.64
C SER A 23 10.90 9.70 -7.68
N LEU A 24 10.88 9.02 -6.52
CA LEU A 24 10.46 7.62 -6.42
C LEU A 24 9.02 7.40 -6.89
N SER A 25 8.11 8.31 -6.52
CA SER A 25 6.71 8.23 -6.94
C SER A 25 6.56 8.40 -8.45
N LEU A 26 7.30 9.34 -9.06
CA LEU A 26 7.31 9.57 -10.50
C LEU A 26 7.80 8.36 -11.27
N VAL A 27 8.92 7.76 -10.82
CA VAL A 27 9.45 6.52 -11.42
C VAL A 27 8.45 5.38 -11.30
N GLY A 28 7.82 5.21 -10.13
CA GLY A 28 6.78 4.21 -9.92
C GLY A 28 5.59 4.39 -10.87
N VAL A 29 5.10 5.63 -11.05
CA VAL A 29 4.02 5.93 -11.98
C VAL A 29 4.41 5.64 -13.42
N VAL A 30 5.60 6.08 -13.86
CA VAL A 30 6.09 5.83 -15.23
C VAL A 30 6.22 4.33 -15.50
N TYR A 31 6.77 3.57 -14.54
CA TYR A 31 6.86 2.12 -14.63
C TYR A 31 5.46 1.47 -14.77
N LEU A 32 4.52 1.84 -13.89
CA LEU A 32 3.17 1.26 -13.89
C LEU A 32 2.35 1.64 -15.13
N LYS A 33 2.45 2.89 -15.61
CA LYS A 33 1.60 3.41 -16.70
C LYS A 33 2.21 3.31 -18.09
N ALA A 34 3.53 3.31 -18.23
CA ALA A 34 4.19 3.21 -19.53
C ALA A 34 4.82 1.83 -19.71
N TRP A 35 5.63 1.37 -18.76
CA TRP A 35 6.41 0.15 -18.93
C TRP A 35 5.56 -1.12 -18.96
N ILE A 36 4.66 -1.31 -17.97
CA ILE A 36 3.80 -2.50 -17.88
C ILE A 36 2.90 -2.68 -19.11
N PRO A 37 2.14 -1.67 -19.58
CA PRO A 37 1.28 -1.87 -20.75
C PRO A 37 2.07 -2.08 -22.04
N LEU A 38 3.27 -1.50 -22.17
CA LEU A 38 4.12 -1.68 -23.36
C LEU A 38 4.78 -3.07 -23.41
N THR A 39 5.29 -3.57 -22.27
CA THR A 39 6.09 -4.80 -22.23
C THR A 39 5.29 -6.03 -21.84
N LYS A 40 4.11 -5.87 -21.21
CA LYS A 40 3.35 -6.93 -20.51
C LYS A 40 4.16 -7.67 -19.43
N ILE A 41 5.38 -7.21 -19.11
CA ILE A 41 6.21 -7.78 -18.06
C ILE A 41 5.82 -7.10 -16.75
N SER A 42 5.06 -7.81 -15.92
CA SER A 42 4.84 -7.44 -14.53
C SER A 42 5.84 -8.18 -13.64
N ILE A 43 6.36 -7.53 -12.60
CA ILE A 43 7.26 -8.20 -11.63
C ILE A 43 6.47 -9.34 -10.97
N PRO A 44 6.84 -10.62 -11.22
CA PRO A 44 6.17 -11.73 -10.57
C PRO A 44 6.48 -11.70 -9.07
N CYS A 45 5.59 -12.28 -8.26
CA CYS A 45 5.85 -12.41 -6.84
C CYS A 45 6.83 -13.59 -6.66
N PRO A 46 8.08 -13.35 -6.20
CA PRO A 46 9.09 -14.42 -6.09
C PRO A 46 8.63 -15.54 -5.14
N PHE A 47 7.88 -15.18 -4.10
CA PHE A 47 7.29 -16.14 -3.17
C PHE A 47 6.34 -17.11 -3.87
N HIS A 48 5.45 -16.60 -4.72
CA HIS A 48 4.49 -17.43 -5.46
C HIS A 48 5.19 -18.26 -6.53
N GLU A 49 6.22 -17.70 -7.18
CA GLU A 49 7.01 -18.42 -8.18
C GLU A 49 7.78 -19.61 -7.57
N TRP A 50 8.30 -19.45 -6.36
CA TRP A 50 9.06 -20.52 -5.69
C TRP A 50 8.17 -21.54 -4.97
N THR A 51 7.08 -21.10 -4.34
CA THR A 51 6.26 -21.97 -3.48
C THR A 51 4.95 -22.41 -4.11
N GLY A 52 4.49 -21.73 -5.17
CA GLY A 52 3.13 -21.86 -5.69
C GLY A 52 2.04 -21.25 -4.78
N LEU A 53 2.40 -20.78 -3.58
CA LEU A 53 1.44 -20.23 -2.61
C LEU A 53 1.28 -18.71 -2.77
N TYR A 54 0.08 -18.19 -2.49
CA TYR A 54 -0.19 -16.77 -2.46
C TYR A 54 0.09 -16.20 -1.07
N CYS A 55 1.06 -15.28 -0.96
CA CYS A 55 1.28 -14.51 0.26
C CYS A 55 0.17 -13.46 0.47
N PRO A 56 -0.01 -12.91 1.68
CA PRO A 56 -1.05 -11.90 1.94
C PRO A 56 -0.87 -10.62 1.11
N GLY A 57 0.34 -10.34 0.63
CA GLY A 57 0.66 -9.22 -0.27
C GLY A 57 0.47 -9.51 -1.76
N CYS A 58 0.15 -10.74 -2.17
CA CYS A 58 -0.04 -11.05 -3.58
C CYS A 58 -1.20 -10.24 -4.17
N GLY A 59 -0.93 -9.58 -5.31
CA GLY A 59 -1.92 -8.80 -6.04
C GLY A 59 -1.90 -7.29 -5.76
N VAL A 60 -1.10 -6.76 -4.83
CA VAL A 60 -1.07 -5.33 -4.49
C VAL A 60 -0.77 -4.43 -5.69
N THR A 61 0.18 -4.80 -6.56
CA THR A 61 0.45 -4.05 -7.79
C THR A 61 -0.79 -3.97 -8.69
N ARG A 62 -1.58 -5.04 -8.76
CA ARG A 62 -2.81 -5.09 -9.55
C ARG A 62 -3.92 -4.26 -8.91
N VAL A 63 -4.01 -4.23 -7.57
CA VAL A 63 -4.89 -3.30 -6.84
C VAL A 63 -4.59 -1.86 -7.26
N ILE A 64 -3.32 -1.45 -7.20
CA ILE A 64 -2.91 -0.08 -7.57
C ILE A 64 -3.26 0.22 -9.03
N LEU A 65 -2.96 -0.70 -9.95
CA LEU A 65 -3.29 -0.53 -11.38
C LEU A 65 -4.79 -0.42 -11.63
N SER A 66 -5.63 -1.18 -10.92
CA SER A 66 -7.09 -1.07 -11.01
C SER A 66 -7.62 0.24 -10.41
N LEU A 67 -7.10 0.66 -9.26
CA LEU A 67 -7.45 1.96 -8.67
C LEU A 67 -7.07 3.14 -9.58
N LEU A 68 -5.93 3.06 -10.28
CA LEU A 68 -5.53 4.06 -11.29
C LEU A 68 -6.47 4.12 -12.50
N LYS A 69 -7.23 3.05 -12.75
CA LYS A 69 -8.29 2.98 -13.77
C LYS A 69 -9.68 3.29 -13.20
N PHE A 70 -9.77 3.68 -11.93
CA PHE A 70 -11.03 3.88 -11.19
C PHE A 70 -11.90 2.61 -11.07
N ASP A 71 -11.31 1.41 -11.22
CA ASP A 71 -12.00 0.14 -11.06
C ASP A 71 -11.81 -0.41 -9.65
N VAL A 72 -12.69 0.02 -8.73
CA VAL A 72 -12.62 -0.34 -7.31
C VAL A 72 -13.01 -1.80 -7.07
N ILE A 73 -13.93 -2.33 -7.87
CA ILE A 73 -14.45 -3.70 -7.70
C ILE A 73 -13.33 -4.70 -8.06
N GLN A 74 -12.65 -4.50 -9.19
CA GLN A 74 -11.51 -5.32 -9.57
C GLN A 74 -10.33 -5.15 -8.60
N ALA A 75 -10.10 -3.94 -8.09
CA ALA A 75 -9.10 -3.68 -7.07
C ALA A 75 -9.37 -4.50 -5.79
N PHE A 76 -10.62 -4.49 -5.30
CA PHE A 76 -11.03 -5.29 -4.15
C PHE A 76 -10.83 -6.79 -4.39
N ARG A 77 -11.17 -7.28 -5.59
CA ARG A 77 -10.99 -8.69 -5.95
C ARG A 77 -9.53 -9.13 -5.93
N PHE A 78 -8.60 -8.25 -6.32
CA PHE A 78 -7.19 -8.57 -6.31
C PHE A 78 -6.61 -8.72 -4.90
N ASN A 79 -7.02 -7.88 -3.94
CA ASN A 79 -6.60 -8.05 -2.56
C ASN A 79 -7.57 -7.35 -1.58
N PRO A 80 -8.57 -8.07 -1.04
CA PRO A 80 -9.54 -7.48 -0.13
C PRO A 80 -8.92 -7.13 1.24
N LEU A 81 -7.84 -7.83 1.65
CA LEU A 81 -7.14 -7.53 2.90
C LEU A 81 -6.60 -6.10 2.91
N LEU A 82 -6.16 -5.57 1.77
CA LEU A 82 -5.63 -4.20 1.69
C LEU A 82 -6.68 -3.14 2.05
N PHE A 83 -7.95 -3.36 1.70
CA PHE A 83 -9.06 -2.46 2.01
C PHE A 83 -9.40 -2.45 3.51
N ILE A 84 -9.07 -3.53 4.23
CA ILE A 84 -9.25 -3.64 5.68
C ILE A 84 -8.03 -3.08 6.40
N LEU A 85 -6.82 -3.42 5.94
CA LEU A 85 -5.57 -2.98 6.56
C LEU A 85 -5.33 -1.48 6.38
N ALA A 86 -5.72 -0.87 5.27
CA ALA A 86 -5.53 0.56 5.02
C ALA A 86 -6.18 1.46 6.10
N PRO A 87 -7.50 1.34 6.40
CA PRO A 87 -8.12 2.15 7.46
C PRO A 87 -7.61 1.76 8.86
N LEU A 88 -7.32 0.48 9.13
CA LEU A 88 -6.73 0.05 10.40
C LEU A 88 -5.36 0.69 10.63
N TYR A 89 -4.52 0.73 9.60
CA TYR A 89 -3.21 1.36 9.67
C TYR A 89 -3.33 2.87 9.89
N MET A 90 -4.30 3.53 9.24
CA MET A 90 -4.57 4.96 9.46
C MET A 90 -4.97 5.24 10.91
N LEU A 91 -5.87 4.42 11.48
CA LEU A 91 -6.26 4.53 12.88
C LEU A 91 -5.07 4.25 13.82
N TYR A 92 -4.23 3.25 13.51
CA TYR A 92 -3.03 2.93 14.29
C TYR A 92 -2.06 4.11 14.31
N TRP A 93 -1.87 4.77 13.17
CA TRP A 93 -1.01 5.93 13.06
C TRP A 93 -1.50 7.09 13.95
N ILE A 94 -2.82 7.32 13.99
CA ILE A 94 -3.44 8.34 14.86
C ILE A 94 -3.27 7.98 16.35
N THR A 95 -3.56 6.74 16.75
CA THR A 95 -3.48 6.31 18.16
C THR A 95 -2.05 6.26 18.67
N ASN A 96 -1.11 5.86 17.82
CA ASN A 96 0.32 5.90 18.11
C ASN A 96 0.83 7.34 18.27
N LYS A 97 0.39 8.27 17.41
CA LYS A 97 0.72 9.70 17.54
C LYS A 97 0.17 10.31 18.83
N LYS A 98 -1.01 9.89 19.27
CA LYS A 98 -1.61 10.26 20.56
C LYS A 98 -1.01 9.51 21.76
N GLN A 99 -0.01 8.65 21.54
CA GLN A 99 0.66 7.82 22.56
C GLN A 99 -0.29 6.92 23.37
N ILE A 100 -1.41 6.48 22.77
CA ILE A 100 -2.36 5.55 23.40
C ILE A 100 -1.82 4.13 23.23
N ARG A 101 -0.81 3.77 24.04
CA ARG A 101 -0.05 2.51 23.95
C ARG A 101 -0.91 1.23 23.89
N PRO A 102 -1.91 1.00 24.76
CA PRO A 102 -2.65 -0.27 24.74
C PRO A 102 -3.46 -0.44 23.45
N LEU A 103 -4.06 0.63 22.94
CA LEU A 103 -4.83 0.60 21.70
C LEU A 103 -3.91 0.41 20.49
N SER A 104 -2.80 1.14 20.43
CA SER A 104 -1.81 1.00 19.34
C SER A 104 -1.24 -0.42 19.24
N GLN A 105 -0.93 -1.05 20.38
CA GLN A 105 -0.48 -2.44 20.44
C GLN A 105 -1.56 -3.44 20.01
N ALA A 106 -2.79 -3.29 20.53
CA ALA A 106 -3.91 -4.14 20.14
C ALA A 106 -4.15 -4.09 18.63
N MET A 107 -4.08 -2.90 18.03
CA MET A 107 -4.25 -2.72 16.59
C MET A 107 -3.16 -3.43 15.77
N MET A 108 -1.90 -3.33 16.17
CA MET A 108 -0.80 -4.07 15.52
C MET A 108 -1.02 -5.58 15.59
N THR A 109 -1.42 -6.09 16.75
CA THR A 109 -1.74 -7.52 16.93
C THR A 109 -2.91 -7.95 16.05
N ILE A 110 -3.99 -7.17 15.99
CA ILE A 110 -5.14 -7.45 15.13
C ILE A 110 -4.71 -7.48 13.66
N MET A 111 -3.94 -6.50 13.20
CA MET A 111 -3.44 -6.46 11.81
C MET A 111 -2.56 -7.67 11.48
N LEU A 112 -1.71 -8.10 12.41
CA LEU A 112 -0.88 -9.29 12.25
C LEU A 112 -1.73 -10.56 12.13
N ILE A 113 -2.69 -10.76 13.05
CA ILE A 113 -3.61 -11.90 13.03
C ILE A 113 -4.37 -11.92 11.70
N LEU A 114 -4.97 -10.81 11.30
CA LEU A 114 -5.70 -10.70 10.02
C LEU A 114 -4.81 -11.07 8.83
N THR A 115 -3.57 -10.59 8.81
CA THR A 115 -2.61 -10.84 7.73
C THR A 115 -2.25 -12.33 7.64
N VAL A 116 -1.94 -12.97 8.77
CA VAL A 116 -1.58 -14.39 8.82
C VAL A 116 -2.79 -15.25 8.47
N THR A 117 -3.94 -15.01 9.11
CA THR A 117 -5.17 -15.75 8.85
C THR A 117 -5.59 -15.61 7.38
N PHE A 118 -5.56 -14.41 6.80
CA PHE A 118 -5.85 -14.22 5.38
C PHE A 118 -4.87 -14.97 4.47
N GLY A 119 -3.57 -14.91 4.77
CA GLY A 119 -2.56 -15.64 4.03
C GLY A 119 -2.83 -17.15 4.04
N ILE A 120 -3.19 -17.72 5.19
CA ILE A 120 -3.53 -19.15 5.30
C ILE A 120 -4.81 -19.46 4.51
N LEU A 121 -5.90 -18.72 4.80
CA LEU A 121 -7.21 -18.97 4.20
C LEU A 121 -7.14 -18.92 2.66
N ARG A 122 -6.43 -17.96 2.08
CA ARG A 122 -6.34 -17.77 0.63
C ARG A 122 -5.69 -18.92 -0.14
N ASN A 123 -4.99 -19.83 0.56
CA ASN A 123 -4.35 -21.01 -0.02
C ASN A 123 -5.14 -22.31 0.20
N LEU A 124 -6.29 -22.24 0.89
CA LEU A 124 -7.13 -23.41 1.12
C LEU A 124 -8.15 -23.59 -0.03
N PRO A 125 -8.46 -24.83 -0.44
CA PRO A 125 -9.38 -25.10 -1.55
C PRO A 125 -10.80 -24.57 -1.30
N LEU A 126 -11.24 -24.54 -0.04
CA LEU A 126 -12.55 -23.97 0.35
C LEU A 126 -12.64 -22.45 0.15
N PHE A 127 -11.49 -21.77 0.11
CA PHE A 127 -11.39 -20.32 0.06
C PHE A 127 -10.58 -19.84 -1.15
N GLU A 128 -10.58 -20.62 -2.25
CA GLU A 128 -9.96 -20.22 -3.52
C GLU A 128 -10.52 -18.89 -4.04
N TYR A 129 -11.76 -18.57 -3.68
CA TYR A 129 -12.33 -17.26 -3.97
C TYR A 129 -11.50 -16.12 -3.37
N LEU A 130 -10.71 -16.30 -2.31
CA LEU A 130 -9.85 -15.21 -1.85
C LEU A 130 -8.72 -14.93 -2.83
N ALA A 131 -8.24 -15.89 -3.63
CA ALA A 131 -7.08 -15.74 -4.53
C ALA A 131 -7.26 -14.59 -5.55
N PRO A 132 -6.17 -13.96 -6.00
CA PRO A 132 -6.24 -12.79 -6.89
C PRO A 132 -6.67 -13.19 -8.31
N THR A 133 -7.94 -12.93 -8.66
CA THR A 133 -8.51 -13.24 -9.98
C THR A 133 -9.04 -12.00 -10.70
N VAL A 134 -9.16 -12.11 -12.03
CA VAL A 134 -9.80 -11.09 -12.88
C VAL A 134 -11.28 -11.41 -12.95
N ILE A 135 -12.13 -10.41 -12.72
CA ILE A 135 -13.57 -10.50 -12.94
C ILE A 135 -13.79 -10.36 -14.44
N ARG A 136 -14.43 -11.35 -15.06
CA ARG A 136 -14.85 -11.30 -16.47
C ARG A 136 -16.24 -10.71 -16.58
#